data_AF-M3DUJ3-F1
#
_entry.id   AF-M3DUJ3-F1
#
_cell.length_a   1.000
_cell.length_b   1.000
_cell.length_c   1.000
_cell.angle_alpha   90.00
_cell.angle_beta   90.00
_cell.angle_gamma   90.00
#
_symmetry.space_group_name_H-M   'P 1'
#
loop_
_entity.id
_entity.type
_entity.pdbx_description
1 polymer ?
#
loop_
_entity_poly.entity_id
_entity_poly.type
_entity_poly.pdbx_seq_one_letter_code
_entity_poly.pdbx_strand_id
1 'polypeptide(L)'
;MIVDFGGKQVPYPGISTGNVYADVVENRSWLKARLKENISSLFLNSDVVPYTIQGIQMIEAKMREIFVQAGIQGIIAPVETDTDKTRSDLGDYQYKINLPDTIDEIPTNDRNNRVLPNVTFSCRLRGAINEVDIDGELT
;
A
#
# COMPACT_ATOMS: atom_id res chain seq x y z
N MET A 1 23.28 -10.43 -11.28
CA MET A 1 24.58 -11.06 -10.96
C MET A 1 24.29 -12.18 -9.97
N ILE A 2 24.89 -13.35 -10.14
CA ILE A 2 24.74 -14.47 -9.21
C ILE A 2 26.05 -14.50 -8.41
N VAL A 3 25.93 -14.47 -7.08
CA VAL A 3 27.08 -14.51 -6.16
C VAL A 3 27.04 -15.82 -5.39
N ASP A 4 28.22 -16.33 -5.02
CA ASP A 4 28.33 -17.52 -4.19
C ASP A 4 28.33 -17.12 -2.71
N PHE A 5 27.33 -17.59 -1.97
CA PHE A 5 27.27 -17.52 -0.52
C PHE A 5 27.49 -18.92 0.04
N GLY A 6 28.73 -19.22 0.43
CA GLY A 6 29.06 -20.48 1.11
C GLY A 6 28.65 -21.72 0.33
N GLY A 7 28.89 -21.74 -0.99
CA GLY A 7 28.55 -22.86 -1.88
C GLY A 7 27.12 -22.86 -2.41
N LYS A 8 26.33 -21.81 -2.15
CA LYS A 8 25.05 -21.58 -2.79
C LYS A 8 25.10 -20.36 -3.70
N GLN A 9 24.75 -20.58 -4.96
CA GLN A 9 24.55 -19.52 -5.93
C GLN A 9 23.24 -18.77 -5.67
N VAL A 10 23.35 -17.48 -5.36
CA VAL A 10 22.21 -16.62 -5.03
C VAL A 10 22.19 -15.40 -5.97
N PRO A 11 21.04 -15.03 -6.55
CA PRO A 11 20.92 -13.76 -7.27
C PRO A 11 20.99 -12.58 -6.29
N TYR A 12 21.98 -11.71 -6.47
CA TYR A 12 22.24 -10.52 -5.63
C TYR A 12 22.63 -9.33 -6.52
N PRO A 13 22.33 -8.07 -6.16
CA PRO A 13 21.53 -7.59 -5.02
C PRO A 13 20.00 -7.49 -5.29
N GLY A 14 19.50 -8.03 -6.40
CA GLY A 14 18.06 -7.99 -6.71
C GLY A 14 17.52 -6.59 -7.03
N ILE A 15 18.31 -5.78 -7.74
CA ILE A 15 17.98 -4.39 -8.08
C ILE A 15 17.44 -4.30 -9.50
N SER A 16 16.35 -3.54 -9.70
CA SER A 16 15.78 -3.23 -11.01
C SER A 16 16.63 -2.23 -11.80
N THR A 17 16.36 -2.07 -13.09
CA THR A 17 17.04 -1.08 -13.95
C THR A 17 16.96 0.35 -13.42
N GLY A 18 15.98 0.68 -12.57
CA GLY A 18 15.82 1.98 -11.94
C GLY A 18 16.58 2.17 -10.61
N ASN A 19 17.50 1.26 -10.27
CA ASN A 19 18.21 1.25 -8.98
C ASN A 19 17.30 1.13 -7.74
N VAL A 20 16.13 0.50 -7.91
CA VAL A 20 15.17 0.19 -6.83
C VAL A 20 15.12 -1.32 -6.64
N TYR A 21 15.02 -1.78 -5.39
CA TYR A 21 14.90 -3.20 -5.07
C TYR A 21 13.65 -3.83 -5.70
N ALA A 22 13.81 -5.05 -6.23
CA ALA A 22 12.76 -5.75 -6.97
C ALA A 22 11.51 -6.04 -6.12
N ASP A 23 11.67 -6.36 -4.84
CA ASP A 23 10.57 -6.57 -3.90
C ASP A 23 9.71 -5.32 -3.76
N VAL A 24 10.33 -4.13 -3.68
CA VAL A 24 9.60 -2.85 -3.60
C VAL A 24 8.79 -2.60 -4.89
N VAL A 25 9.34 -2.91 -6.06
CA VAL A 25 8.66 -2.73 -7.35
C VAL A 25 7.48 -3.70 -7.49
N GLU A 26 7.69 -4.97 -7.13
CA GLU A 26 6.65 -6.00 -7.17
C GLU A 26 5.52 -5.67 -6.21
N ASN A 27 5.84 -5.35 -4.95
CA ASN A 27 4.89 -5.00 -3.91
C ASN A 27 4.01 -3.80 -4.30
N ARG A 28 4.61 -2.77 -4.92
CA ARG A 28 3.86 -1.62 -5.46
C ARG A 28 2.90 -2.02 -6.58
N SER A 29 3.37 -2.87 -7.49
CA SER A 29 2.60 -3.32 -8.65
C SER A 29 1.43 -4.20 -8.20
N TRP A 30 1.68 -5.10 -7.26
CA TRP A 30 0.67 -5.95 -6.62
C TRP A 30 -0.40 -5.11 -5.91
N LEU A 31 0.01 -4.13 -5.09
CA LEU A 31 -0.94 -3.28 -4.35
C LEU A 31 -1.85 -2.49 -5.31
N LYS A 32 -1.27 -1.92 -6.37
CA LYS A 32 -2.02 -1.20 -7.41
C LYS A 32 -2.99 -2.11 -8.16
N ALA A 33 -2.58 -3.34 -8.48
CA ALA A 33 -3.44 -4.31 -9.16
C ALA A 33 -4.61 -4.74 -8.27
N ARG A 34 -4.35 -5.08 -7.01
CA ARG A 34 -5.37 -5.52 -6.05
C ARG A 34 -6.37 -4.43 -5.69
N LEU A 35 -5.92 -3.19 -5.52
CA LEU A 35 -6.84 -2.06 -5.30
C LEU A 35 -7.78 -1.87 -6.50
N LYS A 36 -7.26 -1.92 -7.73
CA LYS A 36 -8.08 -1.82 -8.95
C LYS A 36 -9.07 -2.96 -9.07
N GLU A 37 -8.64 -4.19 -8.79
CA GLU A 37 -9.49 -5.38 -8.85
C GLU A 37 -10.64 -5.28 -7.84
N ASN A 38 -10.34 -4.91 -6.59
CA ASN A 38 -11.36 -4.84 -5.53
C ASN A 38 -12.37 -3.70 -5.80
N ILE A 39 -11.90 -2.52 -6.23
CA ILE A 39 -12.78 -1.41 -6.62
C ILE A 39 -13.63 -1.79 -7.84
N SER A 40 -13.05 -2.45 -8.85
CA SER A 40 -13.81 -2.91 -10.02
C SER A 40 -14.86 -3.96 -9.63
N SER A 41 -14.51 -4.86 -8.71
CA SER A 41 -15.45 -5.84 -8.14
C SER A 41 -16.61 -5.17 -7.42
N LEU A 42 -16.38 -4.08 -6.68
CA LEU A 42 -17.45 -3.30 -6.05
C LEU A 42 -18.44 -2.77 -7.09
N PHE A 43 -17.94 -2.21 -8.19
CA PHE A 43 -18.77 -1.71 -9.29
C PHE A 43 -19.51 -2.81 -10.06
N LEU A 44 -18.94 -4.02 -10.13
CA LEU A 44 -19.58 -5.16 -10.80
C LEU A 44 -20.67 -5.81 -9.92
N ASN A 45 -20.51 -5.80 -8.59
CA ASN A 45 -21.43 -6.45 -7.66
C ASN A 45 -22.51 -5.51 -7.10
N SER A 46 -22.37 -4.20 -7.29
CA SER A 46 -23.35 -3.21 -6.85
C SER A 46 -24.10 -2.66 -8.06
N ASP A 47 -25.43 -2.70 -8.04
CA ASP A 47 -26.25 -2.11 -9.13
C ASP A 47 -25.91 -0.63 -9.35
N VAL A 48 -25.72 0.13 -8.26
CA VAL A 48 -25.28 1.52 -8.27
C VAL A 48 -24.46 1.77 -7.01
N VAL A 49 -23.27 2.36 -7.16
CA VAL A 49 -22.55 2.98 -6.04
C VAL A 49 -23.07 4.42 -5.92
N PRO A 50 -23.91 4.74 -4.90
CA PRO A 50 -24.52 6.05 -4.81
C PRO A 50 -23.48 7.12 -4.51
N TYR A 51 -23.67 8.32 -5.06
CA TYR A 51 -22.83 9.47 -4.77
C TYR A 51 -23.22 10.11 -3.42
N THR A 52 -23.17 9.30 -2.37
CA THR A 52 -23.49 9.63 -0.99
C THR A 52 -22.32 9.22 -0.09
N ILE A 53 -22.33 9.69 1.16
CA ILE A 53 -21.33 9.29 2.17
C ILE A 53 -21.23 7.76 2.28
N GLN A 54 -22.36 7.05 2.19
CA GLN A 54 -22.39 5.60 2.21
C GLN A 54 -21.62 4.97 1.02
N GLY A 55 -21.75 5.53 -0.19
CA GLY A 55 -21.00 5.03 -1.35
C GLY A 55 -19.50 5.30 -1.25
N ILE A 56 -19.10 6.44 -0.68
CA ILE A 56 -17.68 6.74 -0.40
C ILE A 56 -17.12 5.76 0.65
N GLN A 57 -17.87 5.49 1.71
CA GLN A 57 -17.52 4.51 2.74
C GLN A 57 -17.41 3.09 2.17
N MET A 58 -18.22 2.71 1.18
CA MET A 58 -18.09 1.42 0.51
C MET A 58 -16.75 1.30 -0.24
N ILE A 59 -16.32 2.36 -0.93
CA ILE A 59 -15.03 2.40 -1.62
C ILE A 59 -13.89 2.35 -0.60
N GLU A 60 -13.98 3.15 0.46
CA GLU A 60 -13.01 3.16 1.55
C GLU A 60 -12.87 1.78 2.19
N ALA A 61 -13.98 1.11 2.49
CA ALA A 61 -13.97 -0.24 3.07
C ALA A 61 -13.22 -1.23 2.16
N LYS A 62 -13.46 -1.17 0.84
CA LYS A 62 -12.72 -2.02 -0.12
C LYS A 62 -11.24 -1.71 -0.20
N MET A 63 -10.86 -0.44 -0.09
CA MET A 63 -9.45 -0.07 -0.01
C MET A 63 -8.83 -0.60 1.28
N ARG A 64 -9.49 -0.41 2.43
CA ARG A 64 -9.05 -0.90 3.74
C ARG A 64 -8.85 -2.42 3.76
N GLU A 65 -9.75 -3.20 3.17
CA GLU A 65 -9.60 -4.66 3.02
C GLU A 65 -8.25 -5.03 2.38
N ILE A 66 -7.86 -4.36 1.30
CA ILE A 66 -6.59 -4.62 0.62
C ILE A 66 -5.39 -4.18 1.47
N PHE A 67 -5.48 -3.05 2.18
CA PHE A 67 -4.40 -2.60 3.07
C PHE A 67 -4.19 -3.57 4.24
N VAL A 68 -5.26 -4.12 4.81
CA VAL A 68 -5.16 -5.18 5.84
C VAL A 68 -4.51 -6.43 5.27
N GLN A 69 -4.91 -6.87 4.08
CA GLN A 69 -4.26 -8.01 3.41
C GLN A 69 -2.77 -7.76 3.13
N ALA A 70 -2.42 -6.55 2.68
CA ALA A 70 -1.04 -6.15 2.44
C ALA A 70 -0.21 -6.13 3.73
N GLY A 71 -0.82 -5.72 4.85
CA GLY A 71 -0.22 -5.81 6.18
C GLY A 71 0.07 -7.26 6.59
N ILE A 72 -0.92 -8.16 6.45
CA ILE A 72 -0.78 -9.59 6.75
C ILE A 72 0.31 -10.26 5.90
N GLN A 73 0.44 -9.86 4.62
CA GLN A 73 1.49 -10.36 3.73
C GLN A 73 2.88 -9.77 4.01
N GLY A 74 2.99 -8.83 4.95
CA GLY A 74 4.26 -8.19 5.30
C GLY A 74 4.75 -7.16 4.27
N ILE A 75 3.87 -6.69 3.39
CA ILE A 75 4.16 -5.66 2.38
C ILE A 75 4.23 -4.27 3.03
N ILE A 76 3.33 -4.01 4.00
CA ILE A 76 3.25 -2.73 4.72
C ILE A 76 3.97 -2.88 6.06
N ALA A 77 4.72 -1.84 6.44
CA ALA A 77 5.40 -1.82 7.72
C ALA A 77 4.37 -1.81 8.88
N PRO A 78 4.52 -2.68 9.89
CA PRO A 78 3.73 -2.60 11.10
C PRO A 78 4.04 -1.30 11.86
N VAL A 79 3.15 -0.91 12.75
CA VAL A 79 3.38 0.19 13.68
C VAL A 79 4.21 -0.32 14.86
N GLU A 80 5.47 0.12 14.96
CA GLU A 80 6.38 -0.30 16.04
C GLU A 80 6.61 0.82 17.07
N THR A 81 6.44 2.08 16.69
CA THR A 81 6.63 3.24 17.58
C THR A 81 5.42 4.19 17.58
N ASP A 82 5.28 5.02 18.62
CA ASP A 82 4.25 6.07 18.66
C ASP A 82 4.41 7.12 17.55
N THR A 83 5.62 7.26 16.98
CA THR A 83 5.83 8.10 15.79
C THR A 83 5.22 7.46 14.54
N ASP A 84 5.23 6.13 14.43
CA ASP A 84 4.64 5.40 13.32
C ASP A 84 3.09 5.39 13.39
N LYS A 85 2.51 5.47 14.60
CA LYS A 85 1.06 5.65 14.78
C LYS A 85 0.54 6.91 14.07
N THR A 86 1.33 7.99 14.00
CA THR A 86 0.90 9.22 13.31
C THR A 86 0.66 9.04 11.82
N ARG A 87 1.22 7.98 11.23
CA ARG A 87 1.10 7.62 9.81
C ARG A 87 0.13 6.45 9.57
N SER A 88 -0.56 6.00 10.61
CA SER A 88 -1.51 4.89 10.56
C SER A 88 -2.92 5.39 10.85
N ASP A 89 -3.90 4.93 10.08
CA ASP A 89 -5.32 5.19 10.38
C ASP A 89 -5.84 4.33 11.53
N LEU A 90 -5.45 3.04 11.56
CA LEU A 90 -6.00 2.04 12.50
C LEU A 90 -5.03 1.66 13.62
N GLY A 91 -3.79 2.14 13.57
CA GLY A 91 -2.76 1.83 14.56
C GLY A 91 -2.06 0.49 14.36
N ASP A 92 -2.52 -0.36 13.44
CA ASP A 92 -1.92 -1.67 13.16
C ASP A 92 -0.78 -1.60 12.13
N TYR A 93 -1.03 -0.91 11.02
CA TYR A 93 -0.10 -0.82 9.88
C TYR A 93 0.05 0.63 9.41
N GLN A 94 1.24 0.99 8.92
CA GLN A 94 1.56 2.36 8.48
C GLN A 94 0.93 2.69 7.10
N TYR A 95 -0.39 2.82 7.06
CA TYR A 95 -1.12 3.36 5.92
C TYR A 95 -2.16 4.39 6.35
N LYS A 96 -2.39 5.35 5.47
CA LYS A 96 -3.38 6.41 5.59
C LYS A 96 -4.17 6.53 4.29
N ILE A 97 -5.49 6.48 4.39
CA ILE A 97 -6.39 6.65 3.25
C ILE A 97 -7.10 7.98 3.43
N ASN A 98 -7.03 8.82 2.40
CA ASN A 98 -7.65 10.13 2.37
C ASN A 98 -8.72 10.10 1.28
N LEU A 99 -9.98 10.15 1.70
CA LEU A 99 -11.15 10.36 0.86
C LEU A 99 -11.87 11.64 1.31
N PRO A 100 -12.67 12.28 0.43
CA PRO A 100 -13.55 13.36 0.86
C PRO A 100 -14.59 12.83 1.84
N ASP A 101 -14.64 13.41 3.04
CA ASP A 101 -15.56 13.00 4.11
C ASP A 101 -16.97 13.56 3.88
N THR A 102 -17.08 14.64 3.11
CA THR A 102 -18.34 15.31 2.82
C THR A 102 -18.61 15.45 1.32
N ILE A 103 -19.89 15.42 0.95
CA ILE A 103 -20.31 15.62 -0.45
C ILE A 103 -20.00 17.04 -0.93
N ASP A 104 -19.94 18.01 -0.01
CA ASP A 104 -19.64 19.42 -0.30
C ASP A 104 -18.17 19.67 -0.68
N GLU A 105 -17.25 18.79 -0.27
CA GLU A 105 -15.85 18.84 -0.72
C GLU A 105 -15.67 18.39 -2.17
N ILE A 106 -16.73 17.85 -2.78
CA ILE A 106 -16.72 17.38 -4.15
C ILE A 106 -17.31 18.48 -5.05
N PRO A 107 -16.53 19.00 -6.02
CA PRO A 107 -17.03 19.96 -6.98
C PRO A 107 -18.27 19.44 -7.70
N THR A 108 -19.28 20.30 -7.89
CA THR A 108 -20.54 19.95 -8.55
C THR A 108 -20.33 19.41 -9.97
N ASN A 109 -19.28 19.87 -10.65
CA ASN A 109 -18.89 19.38 -11.97
C ASN A 109 -18.46 17.89 -11.93
N ASP A 110 -17.64 17.50 -10.96
CA ASP A 110 -17.20 16.10 -10.80
C ASP A 110 -18.36 15.19 -10.40
N ARG A 111 -19.28 15.71 -9.57
CA ARG A 111 -20.52 15.00 -9.22
C ARG A 111 -21.41 14.77 -10.44
N ASN A 112 -21.52 15.75 -11.33
CA ASN A 112 -22.25 15.60 -12.59
C ASN A 112 -21.57 14.61 -13.55
N ASN A 113 -20.24 14.61 -13.58
CA ASN A 113 -19.45 13.66 -14.36
C ASN A 113 -19.35 12.27 -13.71
N ARG A 114 -19.90 12.09 -12.50
CA ARG A 114 -19.86 10.85 -11.70
C ARG A 114 -18.44 10.35 -11.45
N VAL A 115 -17.50 11.29 -11.29
CA VAL A 115 -16.10 11.00 -10.95
C VAL A 115 -15.92 11.32 -9.47
N LEU A 116 -15.35 10.40 -8.69
CA LEU A 116 -14.95 10.67 -7.30
C LEU A 116 -13.53 11.27 -7.30
N PRO A 117 -13.37 12.58 -7.05
CA PRO A 117 -12.06 13.21 -7.00
C PRO A 117 -11.37 12.95 -5.65
N ASN A 118 -10.07 13.25 -5.57
CA ASN A 118 -9.29 13.29 -4.32
C ASN A 118 -9.14 11.98 -3.54
N VAL A 119 -9.37 10.82 -4.17
CA VAL A 119 -9.03 9.53 -3.55
C VAL A 119 -7.51 9.36 -3.56
N THR A 120 -6.89 9.60 -2.40
CA THR A 120 -5.44 9.47 -2.21
C THR A 120 -5.14 8.52 -1.06
N PHE A 121 -4.00 7.86 -1.13
CA PHE A 121 -3.53 7.00 -0.05
C PHE A 121 -2.01 7.12 0.08
N SER A 122 -1.52 6.97 1.30
CA SER A 122 -0.11 6.96 1.63
C SER A 122 0.18 5.72 2.46
N CYS A 123 1.13 4.89 2.04
CA CYS A 123 1.52 3.69 2.77
C CYS A 123 3.04 3.57 2.83
N ARG A 124 3.58 3.15 3.97
CA ARG A 124 5.00 2.82 4.13
C ARG A 124 5.20 1.33 3.85
N LEU A 125 5.93 1.03 2.77
CA LEU A 125 6.36 -0.33 2.47
C LEU A 125 7.38 -0.80 3.51
N ARG A 126 7.31 -2.07 3.88
CA ARG A 126 8.31 -2.72 4.73
C ARG A 126 9.64 -2.78 3.98
N GLY A 127 10.71 -2.29 4.61
CA GLY A 127 12.06 -2.43 4.09
C GLY A 127 12.64 -3.80 4.43
N ALA A 128 13.49 -4.34 3.56
CA ALA A 128 14.32 -5.50 3.84
C ALA A 128 15.75 -5.08 4.21
N ILE A 129 16.38 -5.80 5.14
CA ILE A 129 17.80 -5.64 5.45
C ILE A 129 18.58 -6.50 4.44
N ASN A 130 19.37 -5.85 3.59
CA ASN A 130 20.12 -6.52 2.52
C ASN A 130 21.60 -6.75 2.84
N GLU A 131 22.14 -6.03 3.82
CA GLU A 131 23.51 -6.14 4.29
C GLU A 131 23.53 -5.91 5.80
N VAL A 132 24.32 -6.71 6.50
CA VAL A 132 24.59 -6.54 7.94
C VAL A 132 26.09 -6.52 8.09
N ASP A 133 26.61 -5.37 8.49
CA ASP A 133 28.02 -5.19 8.82
C ASP A 133 28.21 -5.51 10.31
N ILE A 134 29.13 -6.43 10.60
CA ILE A 134 29.39 -6.91 11.97
C ILE A 134 30.89 -6.74 12.24
N ASP A 135 31.23 -5.67 12.96
CA ASP A 135 32.57 -5.46 13.51
C ASP A 135 32.69 -6.13 14.89
N GLY A 136 33.83 -6.77 15.13
CA GLY A 136 34.15 -7.37 16.42
C GLY A 136 35.65 -7.33 16.69
N GLU A 137 36.04 -6.95 17.90
CA GLU A 137 37.40 -7.10 18.40
C GLU A 137 37.52 -8.46 19.11
N LEU A 138 38.38 -9.35 18.62
CA LEU A 138 38.74 -10.57 19.32
C LEU A 138 39.90 -10.25 20.28
N THR A 139 39.66 -10.38 21.59
CA THR A 139 40.72 -10.41 22.61
C THR A 139 41.27 -11.82 22.80
#